data_AF-A0A6M0FVV1-F1
#
_entry.id   AF-A0A6M0FVV1-F1
#
_cell.length_a   1.000
_cell.length_b   1.000
_cell.length_c   1.000
_cell.angle_alpha   90.00
_cell.angle_beta   90.00
_cell.angle_gamma   90.00
#
_symmetry.space_group_name_H-M   'P 1'
#
loop_
_entity.id
_entity.type
_entity.pdbx_description
1 polymer ?
#
loop_
_entity_poly.entity_id
_entity_poly.type
_entity_poly.pdbx_seq_one_letter_code
_entity_poly.pdbx_strand_id
1 'polypeptide(L)' 'MTRELTPKEQKVVQAFEAANPGLGAVAQQNILNPTSGWSETIADMDEADIPEQASSGSARNSFMYRRIG' A
#
# COMPACT_ATOMS: atom_id res chain seq x y z
N MET A 1 -3.40 19.37 -3.18
CA MET A 1 -4.41 18.98 -2.18
C MET A 1 -4.05 17.58 -1.71
N THR A 2 -3.69 17.42 -0.44
CA THR A 2 -3.38 16.10 0.13
C THR A 2 -4.71 15.49 0.56
N ARG A 3 -5.16 14.43 -0.12
CA ARG A 3 -6.36 13.68 0.32
C ARG A 3 -6.06 12.95 1.63
N GLU A 4 -7.09 12.76 2.45
CA GLU A 4 -6.97 11.89 3.61
C GLU A 4 -6.95 10.42 3.17
N LEU A 5 -6.21 9.60 3.91
CA LEU A 5 -6.18 8.16 3.70
C LEU A 5 -7.45 7.52 4.27
N THR A 6 -8.03 6.59 3.54
CA THR A 6 -9.12 5.74 4.04
C THR A 6 -8.63 4.81 5.17
N PRO A 7 -9.53 4.24 6.00
CA PRO A 7 -9.13 3.29 7.04
C PRO A 7 -8.31 2.12 6.52
N LYS A 8 -8.62 1.63 5.31
CA LYS A 8 -7.91 0.53 4.66
C LYS A 8 -6.51 0.93 4.21
N GLU A 9 -6.36 2.11 3.63
CA GLU A 9 -5.06 2.66 3.25
C GLU A 9 -4.18 2.97 4.48
N GLN A 10 -4.78 3.41 5.58
CA GLN A 10 -4.08 3.58 6.86
C GLN A 10 -3.55 2.25 7.39
N LYS A 11 -4.33 1.16 7.29
CA LYS A 11 -3.85 -0.19 7.63
C LYS A 11 -2.67 -0.61 6.77
N VAL A 12 -2.68 -0.31 5.48
CA VAL A 12 -1.53 -0.56 4.59
C VAL A 12 -0.31 0.21 5.06
N VAL A 13 -0.43 1.51 5.35
CA VAL A 13 0.68 2.32 5.87
C VAL A 13 1.25 1.74 7.17
N GLN A 14 0.38 1.36 8.11
CA GLN A 14 0.79 0.75 9.37
C GLN A 14 1.46 -0.61 9.16
N ALA A 15 0.95 -1.45 8.25
CA ALA A 15 1.52 -2.75 7.95
C ALA A 15 2.93 -2.62 7.33
N PHE A 16 3.12 -1.66 6.41
CA PHE A 16 4.43 -1.38 5.83
C PHE A 16 5.42 -0.84 6.86
N GLU A 17 4.99 0.06 7.74
CA GLU A 17 5.82 0.58 8.84
C GLU A 17 6.20 -0.52 9.84
N ALA A 18 5.25 -1.40 10.19
CA ALA A 18 5.48 -2.51 11.11
C ALA A 18 6.40 -3.58 10.52
N ALA A 19 6.27 -3.88 9.22
CA ALA A 19 7.13 -4.83 8.53
C ALA A 19 8.54 -4.29 8.35
N ASN A 20 8.69 -3.01 8.01
CA ASN A 20 9.97 -2.35 7.81
C ASN A 20 9.86 -0.86 8.20
N PRO A 21 10.43 -0.46 9.35
CA PRO A 21 10.39 0.93 9.79
C PRO A 21 10.90 1.90 8.71
N GLY A 22 10.12 2.95 8.45
CA GLY A 22 10.37 3.93 7.38
C GLY A 22 9.66 3.64 6.05
N LEU A 23 9.16 2.42 5.80
CA LEU A 23 8.37 2.13 4.60
C LEU A 23 6.93 2.64 4.69
N GLY A 24 6.41 2.97 5.88
CA GLY A 24 5.07 3.55 6.03
C GLY A 24 4.92 4.89 5.31
N ALA A 25 5.93 5.76 5.42
CA ALA A 25 5.96 7.04 4.71
C ALA A 25 6.00 6.85 3.17
N VAL A 26 6.75 5.84 2.71
CA VAL A 26 6.81 5.48 1.29
C VAL A 26 5.47 4.93 0.80
N ALA A 27 4.82 4.07 1.60
CA ALA A 27 3.48 3.56 1.30
C ALA A 27 2.47 4.72 1.20
N GLN A 28 2.46 5.63 2.18
CA GLN A 28 1.60 6.81 2.17
C GLN A 28 1.82 7.65 0.90
N GLN A 29 3.08 7.91 0.52
CA GLN A 29 3.39 8.68 -0.68
C GLN A 29 2.88 8.00 -1.95
N ASN A 30 3.02 6.67 -2.06
CA ASN A 30 2.51 5.94 -3.22
C ASN A 30 0.98 5.95 -3.26
N ILE A 31 0.31 5.75 -2.13
CA ILE A 31 -1.14 5.77 -2.03
C ILE A 31 -1.72 7.14 -2.45
N LEU A 32 -1.06 8.22 -2.02
CA LEU A 32 -1.46 9.58 -2.37
C LEU A 32 -1.09 9.97 -3.81
N ASN A 33 -0.15 9.26 -4.44
CA ASN A 33 0.22 9.50 -5.83
C ASN A 33 -0.79 8.83 -6.78
N PRO A 34 -1.61 9.60 -7.52
CA PRO A 34 -2.63 9.03 -8.41
C PRO A 34 -2.05 8.21 -9.56
N THR A 35 -0.76 8.38 -9.89
CA THR A 35 -0.10 7.63 -10.97
C THR A 35 0.51 6.31 -10.53
N SER A 36 0.52 6.00 -9.24
CA SER A 36 1.12 4.76 -8.71
C SER A 36 0.20 3.53 -8.90
N GLY A 37 -1.11 3.74 -9.01
CA GLY A 37 -2.13 2.68 -9.01
C GLY A 37 -2.39 2.04 -7.64
N TRP A 38 -1.70 2.45 -6.57
CA TRP A 38 -1.84 1.81 -5.26
C TRP A 38 -3.22 1.98 -4.64
N SER A 39 -3.82 3.17 -4.76
CA SER A 39 -5.15 3.41 -4.20
C SER A 39 -6.21 2.52 -4.84
N GLU A 40 -6.08 2.24 -6.14
CA GLU A 40 -6.97 1.33 -6.87
C GLU A 40 -6.74 -0.12 -6.42
N THR A 41 -5.49 -0.57 -6.38
CA THR A 41 -5.17 -1.93 -5.90
C THR A 41 -5.61 -2.15 -4.44
N ILE A 42 -5.48 -1.13 -3.57
CA ILE A 42 -5.91 -1.22 -2.18
C ILE A 42 -7.44 -1.20 -2.07
N ALA A 43 -8.14 -0.51 -2.97
CA ALA A 43 -9.59 -0.60 -3.01
C ALA A 43 -10.04 -2.04 -3.34
N ASP A 44 -9.40 -2.68 -4.33
CA ASP A 44 -9.77 -4.00 -4.84
C ASP A 44 -9.21 -5.19 -4.04
N MET A 45 -8.15 -5.01 -3.24
CA MET A 45 -7.56 -6.10 -2.44
C MET A 45 -8.46 -6.52 -1.27
N ASP A 46 -8.31 -7.72 -0.73
CA ASP A 46 -8.92 -8.04 0.57
C ASP A 46 -8.10 -7.42 1.72
N GLU A 47 -8.75 -7.00 2.80
CA GLU A 47 -8.03 -6.48 3.97
C GLU A 47 -7.16 -7.55 4.65
N ALA A 48 -7.55 -8.82 4.54
CA ALA A 48 -6.79 -9.95 5.04
C ALA A 48 -5.44 -10.13 4.30
N ASP A 49 -5.32 -9.65 3.06
CA ASP A 49 -4.10 -9.76 2.24
C ASP A 49 -3.04 -8.70 2.61
N ILE A 50 -3.42 -7.65 3.35
CA ILE A 50 -2.54 -6.49 3.65
C ILE A 50 -1.20 -6.90 4.31
N PRO A 51 -1.18 -7.78 5.33
CA PRO A 51 0.07 -8.19 5.98
C PRO A 51 1.02 -8.96 5.04
N GLU A 52 0.48 -9.79 4.14
CA GLU A 52 1.29 -10.51 3.15
C GLU A 52 1.93 -9.56 2.14
N GLN A 53 1.16 -8.57 1.67
CA GLN A 53 1.68 -7.55 0.75
C GLN A 53 2.78 -6.69 1.39
N ALA A 54 2.61 -6.30 2.66
CA ALA A 54 3.59 -5.51 3.39
C ALA A 54 4.90 -6.26 3.69
N SER A 55 4.84 -7.58 3.86
CA SER A 55 6.02 -8.41 4.21
C SER A 55 6.87 -8.81 2.99
N SER A 56 6.34 -8.73 1.77
CA SER A 56 7.02 -9.13 0.52
C SER A 56 8.23 -8.26 0.10
N GLY A 57 8.75 -7.41 0.98
CA GLY A 57 10.08 -6.80 0.89
C GLY A 57 10.26 -5.71 -0.17
N SER A 58 9.33 -5.53 -1.11
CA SER A 58 9.38 -4.41 -2.06
C SER A 58 8.05 -3.68 -2.12
N ALA A 59 7.90 -2.66 -1.26
CA ALA A 59 6.82 -1.68 -1.37
C ALA A 59 6.54 -1.31 -2.84
N ARG A 60 7.60 -1.04 -3.62
CA ARG A 60 7.51 -0.69 -5.04
C ARG A 60 6.90 -1.74 -5.98
N ASN A 61 6.89 -3.04 -5.67
CA ASN A 61 6.37 -4.06 -6.60
C ASN A 61 5.20 -4.89 -6.09
N SER A 62 4.96 -4.97 -4.77
CA SER A 62 3.92 -5.85 -4.21
C SER A 62 2.53 -5.59 -4.81
N PHE A 63 2.18 -4.31 -5.00
CA PHE A 63 0.92 -3.90 -5.61
C PHE A 63 0.95 -3.79 -7.15
N MET A 64 2.11 -3.88 -7.79
CA MET A 64 2.25 -3.81 -9.26
C MET A 64 2.02 -5.17 -9.92
N TYR A 65 2.43 -6.27 -9.27
CA TYR A 65 2.34 -7.61 -9.87
C TYR A 65 0.91 -8.14 -10.02
N ARG A 66 -0.08 -7.65 -9.24
CA ARG A 66 -1.48 -8.11 -9.36
C ARG A 66 -2.21 -7.58 -10.61
N ARG A 67 -1.63 -6.61 -11.34
CA ARG A 67 -2.22 -6.04 -12.58
C ARG A 67 -1.85 -6.82 -13.86
N ILE A 68 -0.98 -7.83 -13.78
CA ILE A 68 -0.51 -8.62 -14.94
C ILE A 68 -0.92 -10.10 -14.85
N GLY A 69 -1.84 -10.46 -13.94
CA GLY A 69 -2.38 -11.82 -13.78
C GLY A 69 -3.84 -11.90 -14.20
#